data_AF-A0A3Q2XGX9-F1
#
_entry.id   AF-A0A3Q2XGX9-F1
#
_cell.length_a   1.000
_cell.length_b   1.000
_cell.length_c   1.000
_cell.angle_alpha   90.00
_cell.angle_beta   90.00
_cell.angle_gamma   90.00
#
_symmetry.space_group_name_H-M   'P 1'
#
loop_
_entity.id
_entity.type
_entity.pdbx_description
1 polymer ?
#
loop_
_entity_poly.entity_id
_entity_poly.type
_entity_poly.pdbx_seq_one_letter_code
_entity_poly.pdbx_strand_id
1 'polypeptide(L)'
;MAKTLQELIQKLHEIFKDDRVNVEEVQELMESYKSNRKDWEKYAIFDAHKYTRNLVDEGNGKFNLIILCWGEGHGSSIHDHSNSHCFMKMLQGELKETLFDWPKGEDEMTEKSHRMLENNSVAYINDSIGLHRVENVSHTEGSISLHLYSPPFQTCQVFDQRTSHKSVAKMTFWSKYGERTPCETSASKENN
;
A
#
# COMPACT_ATOMS: atom_id res chain seq x y z
N MET A 1 2.32 11.05 -20.17
CA MET A 1 1.17 10.25 -19.70
C MET A 1 1.35 8.78 -20.07
N ALA A 2 1.03 7.85 -19.17
CA ALA A 2 0.99 6.41 -19.43
C ALA A 2 -0.45 5.98 -19.78
N LYS A 3 -0.64 5.27 -20.89
CA LYS A 3 -1.98 4.85 -21.35
C LYS A 3 -2.44 3.51 -20.78
N THR A 4 -1.50 2.68 -20.34
CA THR A 4 -1.75 1.35 -19.76
C THR A 4 -0.90 1.14 -18.52
N LEU A 5 -1.26 0.16 -17.67
CA LEU A 5 -0.41 -0.25 -16.55
C LEU A 5 0.98 -0.69 -17.01
N GLN A 6 1.09 -1.36 -18.17
CA GLN A 6 2.38 -1.80 -18.71
C GLN A 6 3.28 -0.61 -19.09
N GLU A 7 2.72 0.42 -19.72
CA GLU A 7 3.46 1.65 -20.02
C GLU A 7 3.86 2.40 -18.74
N LEU A 8 3.02 2.38 -17.70
CA LEU A 8 3.33 2.94 -16.40
C LEU A 8 4.54 2.22 -15.79
N ILE A 9 4.53 0.88 -15.75
CA ILE A 9 5.63 0.06 -15.24
C ILE A 9 6.93 0.38 -15.99
N GLN A 10 6.90 0.39 -17.33
CA GLN A 10 8.09 0.71 -18.13
C GLN A 10 8.68 2.08 -17.79
N LYS A 11 7.85 3.10 -17.61
CA LYS A 11 8.32 4.45 -17.25
C LYS A 11 8.83 4.53 -15.81
N LEU A 12 8.23 3.80 -14.88
CA LEU A 12 8.75 3.69 -13.52
C LEU A 12 10.14 3.05 -13.52
N HIS A 13 10.35 1.99 -14.31
CA HIS A 13 11.68 1.39 -14.49
C HIS A 13 12.71 2.41 -14.98
N GLU A 14 12.35 3.30 -15.90
CA GLU A 14 13.25 4.38 -16.36
C GLU A 14 13.56 5.42 -15.28
N ILE A 15 12.55 5.89 -14.53
CA ILE A 15 12.74 6.86 -13.43
C ILE A 15 13.65 6.26 -12.35
N PHE A 16 13.38 5.03 -11.93
CA PHE A 16 14.16 4.34 -10.88
C PHE A 16 15.48 3.75 -11.40
N LYS A 17 15.99 4.16 -12.58
CA LYS A 17 17.40 3.91 -12.94
C LYS A 17 18.35 4.80 -12.15
N ASP A 18 17.95 6.04 -11.84
CA ASP A 18 18.68 6.92 -10.93
C ASP A 18 18.53 6.41 -9.48
N ASP A 19 19.47 6.79 -8.61
CA ASP A 19 19.40 6.50 -7.17
C ASP A 19 18.60 7.56 -6.40
N ARG A 20 18.34 8.71 -7.02
CA ARG A 20 17.50 9.78 -6.48
C ARG A 20 16.06 9.62 -6.92
N VAL A 21 15.15 9.64 -5.95
CA VAL A 21 13.71 9.59 -6.21
C VAL A 21 13.16 11.02 -6.24
N ASN A 22 12.73 11.48 -7.42
CA ASN A 22 11.93 12.69 -7.54
C ASN A 22 10.46 12.34 -7.25
N VAL A 23 9.99 12.72 -6.06
CA VAL A 23 8.64 12.39 -5.58
C VAL A 23 7.56 12.98 -6.49
N GLU A 24 7.72 14.22 -6.93
CA GLU A 24 6.75 14.93 -7.76
C GLU A 24 6.62 14.25 -9.13
N GLU A 25 7.74 13.89 -9.76
CA GLU A 25 7.76 13.20 -11.05
C GLU A 25 7.07 11.83 -11.00
N VAL A 26 7.35 11.04 -9.96
CA VAL A 26 6.72 9.72 -9.77
C VAL A 26 5.21 9.89 -9.52
N GLN A 27 4.82 10.85 -8.69
CA GLN A 27 3.42 11.12 -8.40
C GLN A 27 2.65 11.56 -9.66
N GLU A 28 3.19 12.51 -10.43
CA GLU A 28 2.60 12.95 -11.70
C GLU A 28 2.49 11.80 -12.71
N LEU A 29 3.51 10.94 -12.80
CA LEU A 29 3.47 9.77 -13.67
C LEU A 29 2.34 8.81 -13.26
N MET A 30 2.23 8.49 -11.97
CA MET A 30 1.17 7.63 -11.45
C MET A 30 -0.22 8.26 -11.64
N GLU A 31 -0.39 9.56 -11.42
CA GLU A 31 -1.64 10.30 -11.67
C GLU A 31 -2.04 10.30 -13.16
N SER A 32 -1.03 10.34 -14.05
CA SER A 32 -1.25 10.36 -15.49
C SER A 32 -1.84 9.06 -16.04
N TYR A 33 -1.62 7.93 -15.36
CA TYR A 33 -2.29 6.67 -15.69
C TYR A 33 -3.75 6.73 -15.26
N LYS A 34 -4.67 6.55 -16.22
CA LYS A 34 -6.10 6.40 -15.92
C LYS A 34 -6.43 4.93 -15.75
N SER A 35 -6.92 4.58 -14.55
CA SER A 35 -7.24 3.21 -14.16
C SER A 35 -8.15 2.55 -15.19
N ASN A 36 -7.73 1.39 -15.67
CA ASN A 36 -8.48 0.56 -16.59
C ASN A 36 -8.45 -0.87 -16.07
N ARG A 37 -9.63 -1.41 -15.72
CA ARG A 37 -9.78 -2.75 -15.14
C ARG A 37 -9.08 -3.84 -15.95
N LYS A 38 -9.10 -3.77 -17.27
CA LYS A 38 -8.46 -4.76 -18.15
C LYS A 38 -6.95 -4.86 -17.96
N ASP A 39 -6.31 -3.79 -17.47
CA ASP A 39 -4.86 -3.77 -17.28
C ASP A 39 -4.44 -4.50 -15.99
N TRP A 40 -5.31 -4.49 -14.96
CA TRP A 40 -4.94 -4.89 -13.60
C TRP A 40 -5.79 -5.99 -12.99
N GLU A 41 -6.91 -6.38 -13.60
CA GLU A 41 -7.86 -7.34 -13.01
C GLU A 41 -7.24 -8.68 -12.64
N LYS A 42 -6.23 -9.14 -13.39
CA LYS A 42 -5.50 -10.37 -13.07
C LYS A 42 -4.74 -10.33 -11.73
N TYR A 43 -4.45 -9.14 -11.21
CA TYR A 43 -3.81 -8.94 -9.90
C TYR A 43 -4.84 -8.68 -8.78
N ALA A 44 -6.12 -8.48 -9.13
CA ALA A 44 -7.17 -8.13 -8.19
C ALA A 44 -7.72 -9.34 -7.44
N ILE A 45 -6.86 -10.01 -6.66
CA ILE A 45 -7.20 -11.25 -5.94
C ILE A 45 -7.54 -10.92 -4.49
N PHE A 46 -8.83 -10.94 -4.16
CA PHE A 46 -9.35 -10.64 -2.83
C PHE A 46 -9.23 -11.84 -1.86
N ASP A 47 -9.36 -11.54 -0.57
CA ASP A 47 -9.64 -12.49 0.51
C ASP A 47 -10.88 -11.99 1.26
N ALA A 48 -11.66 -12.90 1.85
CA ALA A 48 -12.92 -12.54 2.52
C ALA A 48 -12.71 -11.79 3.84
N HIS A 49 -11.58 -12.02 4.53
CA HIS A 49 -11.40 -11.60 5.92
C HIS A 49 -10.39 -10.46 6.10
N LYS A 50 -9.50 -10.26 5.13
CA LYS A 50 -8.48 -9.22 5.19
C LYS A 50 -8.15 -8.65 3.81
N TYR A 51 -7.60 -7.44 3.80
CA TYR A 51 -7.03 -6.90 2.58
C TYR A 51 -5.84 -7.74 2.12
N THR A 52 -5.62 -7.83 0.81
CA THR A 52 -4.56 -8.65 0.22
C THR A 52 -3.51 -7.77 -0.44
N ARG A 53 -2.27 -8.28 -0.53
CA ARG A 53 -1.14 -7.62 -1.20
C ARG A 53 -0.71 -8.49 -2.38
N ASN A 54 -0.87 -7.98 -3.59
CA ASN A 54 -0.68 -8.72 -4.85
C ASN A 54 0.47 -8.07 -5.63
N LEU A 55 1.63 -8.73 -5.66
CA LEU A 55 2.82 -8.19 -6.30
C LEU A 55 2.62 -8.12 -7.82
N VAL A 56 2.81 -6.94 -8.39
CA VAL A 56 2.70 -6.68 -9.83
C VAL A 56 4.07 -6.72 -10.49
N ASP A 57 5.05 -6.04 -9.90
CA ASP A 57 6.40 -5.89 -10.44
C ASP A 57 7.41 -5.73 -9.28
N GLU A 58 8.54 -6.43 -9.35
CA GLU A 58 9.64 -6.33 -8.35
C GLU A 58 10.64 -5.20 -8.69
N GLY A 59 10.29 -4.37 -9.68
CA GLY A 59 11.13 -3.30 -10.19
C GLY A 59 12.46 -3.81 -10.73
N ASN A 60 13.44 -2.93 -10.69
CA ASN A 60 14.84 -3.20 -10.99
C ASN A 60 15.66 -3.39 -9.70
N GLY A 61 15.01 -3.90 -8.63
CA GLY A 61 15.57 -3.97 -7.27
C GLY A 61 15.44 -2.67 -6.47
N LYS A 62 15.00 -1.57 -7.07
CA LYS A 62 14.84 -0.27 -6.39
C LYS A 62 13.42 0.06 -5.96
N PHE A 63 12.41 -0.64 -6.45
CA PHE A 63 11.03 -0.46 -6.02
C PHE A 63 10.22 -1.75 -6.11
N ASN A 64 9.15 -1.84 -5.33
CA ASN A 64 8.10 -2.86 -5.50
C ASN A 64 6.81 -2.16 -5.93
N LEU A 65 6.13 -2.70 -6.94
CA LEU A 65 4.80 -2.27 -7.35
C LEU A 65 3.79 -3.36 -6.98
N ILE A 66 2.78 -3.01 -6.20
CA ILE A 66 1.86 -3.96 -5.57
C ILE A 66 0.44 -3.43 -5.70
N ILE A 67 -0.52 -4.30 -6.02
CA ILE A 67 -1.94 -3.99 -5.91
C ILE A 67 -2.47 -4.50 -4.57
N LEU A 68 -3.09 -3.60 -3.81
CA LEU A 68 -3.84 -3.94 -2.61
C LEU A 68 -5.32 -4.00 -2.93
N CYS A 69 -5.97 -5.09 -2.52
CA CYS A 69 -7.41 -5.28 -2.65
C CYS A 69 -8.05 -5.22 -1.26
N TRP A 70 -9.04 -4.35 -1.12
CA TRP A 70 -9.71 -4.05 0.14
C TRP A 70 -11.17 -4.47 0.01
N GLY A 71 -11.55 -5.55 0.71
CA GLY A 71 -12.96 -5.92 0.83
C GLY A 71 -13.76 -4.87 1.61
N GLU A 72 -15.05 -5.12 1.75
CA GLU A 72 -15.97 -4.27 2.51
C GLU A 72 -15.50 -4.12 3.97
N GLY A 73 -15.35 -2.88 4.44
CA GLY A 73 -14.91 -2.57 5.80
C GLY A 73 -13.46 -2.96 6.12
N HIS A 74 -12.67 -3.42 5.14
CA HIS A 74 -11.27 -3.82 5.39
C HIS A 74 -10.40 -2.59 5.67
N GLY A 75 -9.50 -2.71 6.64
CA GLY A 75 -8.55 -1.66 6.98
C GLY A 75 -7.18 -2.20 7.39
N SER A 76 -6.17 -1.35 7.30
CA SER A 76 -4.84 -1.63 7.82
C SER A 76 -4.73 -1.31 9.31
N SER A 77 -3.68 -1.80 9.95
CA SER A 77 -3.20 -1.19 11.21
C SER A 77 -2.62 0.19 10.94
N ILE A 78 -2.37 0.97 12.00
CA ILE A 78 -1.48 2.14 11.91
C ILE A 78 -0.06 1.62 11.66
N HIS A 79 0.65 2.12 10.66
CA HIS A 79 1.97 1.59 10.31
C HIS A 79 2.93 2.62 9.71
N ASP A 80 4.22 2.26 9.77
CA ASP A 80 5.32 2.96 9.10
C ASP A 80 5.64 2.35 7.73
N HIS A 81 6.64 2.94 7.05
CA HIS A 81 7.12 2.53 5.73
C HIS A 81 8.62 2.19 5.72
N SER A 82 9.23 1.99 6.89
CA SER A 82 10.62 1.52 7.03
C SER A 82 11.63 2.31 6.19
N ASN A 83 11.58 3.64 6.31
CA ASN A 83 12.38 4.63 5.58
C ASN A 83 12.24 4.58 4.05
N SER A 84 11.14 4.03 3.55
CA SER A 84 10.84 3.97 2.12
C SER A 84 9.82 5.03 1.72
N HIS A 85 9.90 5.47 0.47
CA HIS A 85 8.85 6.23 -0.20
C HIS A 85 7.65 5.32 -0.43
N CYS A 86 6.44 5.80 -0.15
CA CYS A 86 5.19 5.12 -0.42
C CYS A 86 4.31 6.02 -1.28
N PHE A 87 4.00 5.55 -2.50
CA PHE A 87 3.02 6.16 -3.37
C PHE A 87 1.81 5.25 -3.44
N MET A 88 0.62 5.79 -3.21
CA MET A 88 -0.63 5.05 -3.25
C MET A 88 -1.58 5.70 -4.26
N LYS A 89 -1.88 4.99 -5.34
CA LYS A 89 -2.86 5.40 -6.36
C LYS A 89 -4.14 4.61 -6.23
N MET A 90 -5.29 5.29 -6.25
CA MET A 90 -6.58 4.62 -6.34
C MET A 90 -6.86 4.09 -7.75
N LEU A 91 -7.26 2.81 -7.84
CA LEU A 91 -7.64 2.14 -9.09
C LEU A 91 -9.14 1.84 -9.19
N GLN A 92 -9.81 1.58 -8.06
CA GLN A 92 -11.24 1.35 -7.97
C GLN A 92 -11.72 1.73 -6.56
N GLY A 93 -12.93 2.29 -6.48
CA GLY A 93 -13.54 2.66 -5.21
C GLY A 93 -12.84 3.85 -4.55
N GLU A 94 -12.92 3.90 -3.23
CA GLU A 94 -12.38 4.97 -2.40
C GLU A 94 -11.71 4.37 -1.17
N LEU A 95 -10.71 5.07 -0.63
CA LEU A 95 -10.08 4.73 0.65
C LEU A 95 -10.01 5.96 1.54
N LYS A 96 -10.25 5.78 2.83
CA LYS A 96 -9.94 6.78 3.84
C LYS A 96 -8.49 6.57 4.28
N GLU A 97 -7.67 7.61 4.16
CA GLU A 97 -6.35 7.66 4.77
C GLU A 97 -6.41 8.54 6.02
N THR A 98 -5.95 8.00 7.15
CA THR A 98 -5.85 8.70 8.43
C THR A 98 -4.37 8.78 8.84
N LEU A 99 -3.85 9.99 8.99
CA LEU A 99 -2.46 10.26 9.38
C LEU A 99 -2.34 10.37 10.91
N PHE A 100 -1.24 9.86 11.43
CA PHE A 100 -0.87 9.92 12.85
C PHE A 100 0.56 10.45 12.98
N ASP A 101 0.83 11.22 14.03
CA ASP A 101 2.20 11.54 14.40
C ASP A 101 2.87 10.32 15.06
N TRP A 102 4.21 10.31 15.08
CA TRP A 102 4.97 9.31 15.82
C TRP A 102 4.70 9.41 17.33
N PRO A 103 4.51 8.28 18.03
CA PRO A 103 4.23 8.30 19.46
C PRO A 103 5.43 8.83 20.25
N LYS A 104 5.17 9.67 21.25
CA LYS A 104 6.19 10.25 22.14
C LYS A 104 6.33 9.50 23.48
N GLY A 105 5.51 8.47 23.69
CA GLY A 105 5.39 7.69 24.92
C GLY A 105 4.38 6.55 24.74
N GLU A 106 3.83 6.05 25.84
CA GLU A 106 2.85 4.94 25.86
C GLU A 106 1.39 5.44 25.94
N ASP A 107 1.13 6.62 25.40
CA ASP A 107 -0.20 7.22 25.38
C ASP A 107 -1.00 6.79 24.15
N GLU A 108 -2.29 7.13 24.12
CA GLU A 108 -3.14 6.96 22.95
C GLU A 108 -2.61 7.80 21.77
N MET A 109 -2.57 7.20 20.59
CA MET A 109 -2.15 7.86 19.35
C MET A 109 -3.26 8.77 18.83
N THR A 110 -2.94 10.05 18.68
CA THR A 110 -3.87 11.06 18.16
C THR A 110 -3.81 11.14 16.64
N GLU A 111 -4.98 11.19 16.02
CA GLU A 111 -5.13 11.50 14.61
C GLU A 111 -4.66 12.93 14.31
N LYS A 112 -3.78 13.07 13.32
CA LYS A 112 -3.30 14.36 12.81
C LYS A 112 -4.28 14.97 11.80
N SER A 113 -4.78 14.13 10.89
CA SER A 113 -5.72 14.49 9.83
C SER A 113 -6.21 13.24 9.12
N HIS A 114 -7.32 13.31 8.40
CA HIS A 114 -7.71 12.30 7.43
C HIS A 114 -8.14 12.91 6.09
N ARG A 115 -8.13 12.09 5.04
CA ARG A 115 -8.65 12.44 3.72
C ARG A 115 -9.30 11.23 3.05
N MET A 116 -10.26 11.50 2.17
CA MET A 116 -10.82 10.51 1.25
C MET A 116 -10.01 10.54 -0.05
N LEU A 117 -9.57 9.36 -0.49
CA LEU A 117 -8.85 9.16 -1.73
C LEU A 117 -9.81 8.57 -2.76
N GLU A 118 -10.17 9.40 -3.73
CA GLU A 118 -11.08 9.04 -4.81
C GLU A 118 -10.37 8.30 -5.95
N ASN A 119 -11.12 7.66 -6.82
CA ASN A 119 -10.59 6.95 -7.98
C ASN A 119 -9.60 7.81 -8.81
N ASN A 120 -8.47 7.21 -9.20
CA ASN A 120 -7.33 7.83 -9.89
C ASN A 120 -6.49 8.83 -9.09
N SER A 121 -6.89 9.26 -7.89
CA SER A 121 -6.05 10.10 -7.03
C SER A 121 -4.78 9.37 -6.60
N VAL A 122 -3.73 10.13 -6.30
CA VAL A 122 -2.47 9.63 -5.76
C VAL A 122 -2.15 10.33 -4.46
N ALA A 123 -1.80 9.53 -3.46
CA ALA A 123 -1.27 9.94 -2.17
C ALA A 123 0.21 9.57 -2.08
N TYR A 124 0.96 10.37 -1.33
CA TYR A 124 2.34 10.11 -0.99
C TYR A 124 2.54 10.20 0.52
N ILE A 125 3.34 9.28 1.06
CA ILE A 125 3.79 9.29 2.45
C ILE A 125 5.21 8.71 2.57
N ASN A 126 5.94 9.16 3.58
CA ASN A 126 7.13 8.51 4.10
C ASN A 126 7.20 8.74 5.62
N ASP A 127 8.15 8.10 6.28
CA ASP A 127 8.27 8.14 7.75
C ASP A 127 8.52 9.56 8.31
N SER A 128 9.04 10.50 7.50
CA SER A 128 9.21 11.90 7.93
C SER A 128 7.89 12.69 7.99
N ILE A 129 6.87 12.25 7.25
CA ILE A 129 5.53 12.86 7.26
C ILE A 129 4.72 12.35 8.45
N GLY A 130 4.81 11.04 8.73
CA GLY A 130 4.14 10.39 9.84
C GLY A 130 3.80 8.93 9.55
N LEU A 131 2.89 8.41 10.37
CA LEU A 131 2.30 7.08 10.25
C LEU A 131 0.92 7.20 9.61
N HIS A 132 0.39 6.10 9.08
CA HIS A 132 -0.99 6.14 8.58
C HIS A 132 -1.77 4.84 8.79
N ARG A 133 -3.09 4.97 8.72
CA ARG A 133 -4.04 3.88 8.56
C ARG A 133 -4.86 4.12 7.29
N VAL A 134 -5.05 3.06 6.51
CA VAL A 134 -5.81 3.10 5.25
C VAL A 134 -6.98 2.12 5.35
N GLU A 135 -8.18 2.59 5.02
CA GLU A 135 -9.42 1.86 5.28
C GLU A 135 -10.38 1.98 4.10
N ASN A 136 -10.97 0.86 3.69
CA ASN A 136 -12.18 0.87 2.88
C ASN A 136 -13.39 1.04 3.81
N VAL A 137 -13.91 2.27 3.89
CA VAL A 137 -15.07 2.60 4.71
C VAL A 137 -16.40 2.16 4.08
N SER A 138 -16.39 1.64 2.85
CA SER A 138 -17.58 1.10 2.20
C SER A 138 -17.96 -0.26 2.80
N HIS A 139 -19.25 -0.46 3.01
CA HIS A 139 -19.86 -1.71 3.46
C HIS A 139 -20.55 -2.48 2.34
N THR A 140 -20.44 -2.03 1.09
CA THR A 140 -21.14 -2.64 -0.06
C THR A 140 -20.25 -2.83 -1.28
N GLU A 141 -19.07 -2.19 -1.31
CA GLU A 141 -18.19 -2.18 -2.47
C GLU A 141 -16.74 -2.38 -2.04
N GLY A 142 -15.99 -3.15 -2.83
CA GLY A 142 -14.55 -3.33 -2.66
C GLY A 142 -13.74 -2.23 -3.33
N SER A 143 -12.62 -1.87 -2.71
CA SER A 143 -11.66 -0.88 -3.22
C SER A 143 -10.35 -1.53 -3.66
N ILE A 144 -9.67 -0.91 -4.64
CA ILE A 144 -8.39 -1.39 -5.16
C ILE A 144 -7.44 -0.21 -5.30
N SER A 145 -6.22 -0.38 -4.81
CA SER A 145 -5.17 0.64 -4.85
C SER A 145 -3.86 0.06 -5.34
N LEU A 146 -3.10 0.83 -6.13
CA LEU A 146 -1.75 0.53 -6.58
C LEU A 146 -0.74 1.23 -5.67
N HIS A 147 0.19 0.47 -5.10
CA HIS A 147 1.21 0.94 -4.17
C HIS A 147 2.59 0.77 -4.80
N LEU A 148 3.41 1.81 -4.74
CA LEU A 148 4.82 1.77 -5.08
C LEU A 148 5.64 2.06 -3.82
N TYR A 149 6.53 1.13 -3.47
CA TYR A 149 7.48 1.31 -2.37
C TYR A 149 8.92 1.37 -2.89
N SER A 150 9.68 2.40 -2.51
CA SER A 150 11.09 2.53 -2.87
C SER A 150 11.93 3.10 -1.71
N PRO A 151 12.97 2.40 -1.22
CA PRO A 151 13.36 1.03 -1.60
C PRO A 151 12.28 -0.02 -1.27
N PRO A 152 12.39 -1.25 -1.80
CA PRO A 152 11.56 -2.35 -1.34
C PRO A 152 11.91 -2.71 0.11
N PHE A 153 10.90 -3.04 0.91
CA PHE A 153 11.09 -3.52 2.29
C PHE A 153 10.30 -4.81 2.55
N GLN A 154 10.71 -5.57 3.57
CA GLN A 154 10.09 -6.85 3.94
C GLN A 154 9.35 -6.79 5.28
N THR A 155 9.59 -5.76 6.08
CA THR A 155 9.02 -5.61 7.42
C THR A 155 8.63 -4.16 7.63
N CYS A 156 7.57 -3.91 8.38
CA CYS A 156 7.20 -2.59 8.88
C CYS A 156 6.80 -2.68 10.36
N GLN A 157 6.74 -1.53 11.03
CA GLN A 157 6.17 -1.42 12.37
C GLN A 157 4.66 -1.17 12.25
N VAL A 158 3.88 -1.94 13.01
CA VAL A 158 2.46 -1.68 13.21
C VAL A 158 2.23 -1.24 14.64
N PHE A 159 1.31 -0.30 14.83
CA PHE A 159 1.07 0.37 16.10
C PHE A 159 -0.35 0.10 16.59
N ASP A 160 -0.47 -0.21 17.87
CA ASP A 160 -1.74 -0.20 18.59
C ASP A 160 -2.13 1.25 18.89
N GLN A 161 -3.30 1.68 18.42
CA GLN A 161 -3.72 3.07 18.56
C GLN A 161 -3.88 3.49 20.02
N ARG A 162 -4.33 2.59 20.91
CA ARG A 162 -4.68 2.95 22.29
C ARG A 162 -3.48 3.07 23.20
N THR A 163 -2.41 2.34 22.89
CA THR A 163 -1.26 2.17 23.78
C THR A 163 0.07 2.59 23.17
N SER A 164 0.08 2.97 21.88
CA SER A 164 1.30 3.24 21.10
C SER A 164 2.29 2.08 21.01
N HIS A 165 1.94 0.90 21.53
CA HIS A 165 2.79 -0.28 21.45
C HIS A 165 2.96 -0.68 19.99
N LYS A 166 4.22 -0.93 19.63
CA LYS A 166 4.59 -1.34 18.28
C LYS A 166 5.01 -2.79 18.23
N SER A 167 4.67 -3.45 17.12
CA SER A 167 5.17 -4.78 16.78
C SER A 167 5.67 -4.80 15.35
N VAL A 168 6.56 -5.74 15.04
CA VAL A 168 7.09 -5.89 13.68
C VAL A 168 6.17 -6.81 12.90
N ALA A 169 5.64 -6.31 11.78
CA ALA A 169 4.87 -7.09 10.83
C ALA A 169 5.74 -7.42 9.60
N LYS A 170 5.73 -8.68 9.18
CA LYS A 170 6.37 -9.10 7.92
C LYS A 170 5.40 -8.89 6.77
N MET A 171 5.86 -8.24 5.70
CA MET A 171 5.11 -8.16 4.46
C MET A 171 5.06 -9.53 3.78
N THR A 172 3.85 -10.04 3.59
CA THR A 172 3.59 -11.26 2.83
C THR A 172 2.76 -10.92 1.60
N PHE A 173 3.07 -11.57 0.47
CA PHE A 173 2.29 -11.44 -0.75
C PHE A 173 1.21 -12.53 -0.81
N TRP A 174 -0.03 -12.13 -1.04
CA TRP A 174 -1.15 -13.01 -1.35
C TRP A 174 -1.03 -13.59 -2.76
N SER A 175 -0.55 -12.81 -3.71
CA SER A 175 -0.22 -13.31 -5.04
C SER A 175 1.04 -12.63 -5.56
N LYS A 176 1.69 -13.29 -6.52
CA LYS A 176 2.76 -12.70 -7.31
C LYS A 176 2.42 -12.86 -8.79
N TYR A 177 2.50 -11.76 -9.54
CA TYR A 177 2.31 -11.72 -10.99
C TYR A 177 0.93 -12.24 -11.47
N GLY A 178 -0.07 -12.23 -10.59
CA GLY A 178 -1.42 -12.75 -10.87
C GLY A 178 -1.63 -14.21 -10.45
N GLU A 179 -0.62 -14.85 -9.86
CA GLU A 179 -0.71 -16.24 -9.37
C GLU A 179 -0.68 -16.28 -7.84
N ARG A 180 -1.59 -17.06 -7.24
CA ARG A 180 -1.72 -17.18 -5.78
C ARG A 180 -0.44 -17.80 -5.20
N THR A 181 0.14 -17.16 -4.19
CA THR A 181 1.27 -17.74 -3.47
C THR A 181 0.81 -18.93 -2.63
N PRO A 182 1.64 -19.98 -2.47
CA PRO A 182 1.32 -21.07 -1.57
C PRO A 182 1.00 -20.55 -0.17
N CYS A 183 -0.05 -21.09 0.46
CA CYS A 183 -0.36 -20.77 1.83
C CYS A 183 0.75 -21.33 2.72
N GLU A 184 1.63 -20.47 3.26
CA GLU A 184 2.48 -20.85 4.37
C GLU A 184 1.55 -21.14 5.56
N THR A 185 1.34 -22.42 5.86
CA THR A 185 0.71 -22.86 7.10
C THR A 185 1.68 -22.54 8.23
N SER A 186 1.71 -21.28 8.68
CA SER A 186 2.31 -20.96 9.96
C SER A 186 1.42 -21.62 11.02
N ALA A 187 1.86 -22.76 11.53
CA ALA A 187 1.29 -23.36 12.72
C ALA A 187 1.29 -22.28 13.81
N SER A 188 0.11 -21.77 14.13
CA SER A 188 -0.12 -20.95 15.30
C SER A 188 0.31 -21.79 16.49
N LYS A 189 1.45 -21.43 17.11
CA LYS A 189 1.71 -21.84 18.48
C LYS A 189 0.68 -21.12 19.34
N GLU A 190 -0.42 -21.81 19.62
CA GLU A 190 -1.31 -21.50 20.73
C GLU A 190 -0.45 -21.49 21.99
N ASN A 191 -0.25 -20.31 22.59
CA ASN A 191 0.22 -20.23 23.96
C ASN A 191 -1.01 -20.33 24.86
N ASN A 192 -1.09 -21.49 25.52
CA ASN A 192 -1.86 -21.76 26.72
C ASN A 192 -1.33 -20.91 27.89
#